data_AF-A0A530LSM7-F1
#
_entry.id   AF-A0A530LSM7-F1
#
_cell.length_a   1.000
_cell.length_b   1.000
_cell.length_c   1.000
_cell.angle_alpha   90.00
_cell.angle_beta   90.00
_cell.angle_gamma   90.00
#
_symmetry.space_group_name_H-M   'P 1'
#
loop_
_entity.id
_entity.type
_entity.pdbx_description
1 polymer ?
#
loop_
_entity_poly.entity_id
_entity_poly.type
_entity_poly.pdbx_seq_one_letter_code
_entity_poly.pdbx_strand_id
1 'polypeptide(L)' 'MRIGLGVLFLATQMAASAALAQTAAEREACQADYQKLCKGVLPGGGRVVKCLAGHMSELTPECKKVVKANTPG' A
#
# COMPACT_ATOMS: atom_id res chain seq x y z
N MET A 1 18.96 30.29 -29.18
CA MET A 1 17.87 31.07 -29.80
C MET A 1 16.68 31.03 -28.83
N ARG A 2 16.63 31.90 -27.81
CA ARG A 2 15.70 33.05 -27.67
C ARG A 2 14.36 32.91 -28.41
N ILE A 3 13.30 33.29 -27.70
CA ILE A 3 11.87 33.44 -28.05
C ILE A 3 11.05 32.22 -27.58
N GLY A 4 10.08 32.34 -26.68
CA GLY A 4 9.48 33.52 -26.07
C GLY A 4 8.32 33.11 -25.17
N LEU A 5 7.90 34.05 -24.33
CA LEU A 5 6.64 34.13 -23.61
C LEU A 5 5.58 33.08 -24.01
N GLY A 6 5.31 32.15 -23.10
CA GLY A 6 4.24 31.16 -23.26
C GLY A 6 3.88 30.52 -21.92
N VAL A 7 3.77 31.33 -20.86
CA VAL A 7 3.32 30.90 -19.51
C VAL A 7 1.80 30.65 -19.50
N LEU A 8 1.28 29.99 -20.55
CA LEU A 8 -0.14 29.70 -20.74
C LEU A 8 -0.40 28.26 -21.18
N PHE A 9 0.47 27.32 -20.80
CA PHE A 9 0.05 25.94 -20.59
C PHE A 9 -0.11 25.79 -19.08
N LEU A 10 -1.35 25.88 -18.59
CA LEU A 10 -1.71 25.33 -17.29
C LEU A 10 -1.33 23.85 -17.34
N ALA A 11 -0.10 23.53 -16.91
CA ALA A 11 0.40 22.18 -16.76
C ALA A 11 -0.43 21.54 -15.66
N THR A 12 -1.53 20.98 -16.13
CA THR A 12 -2.36 19.98 -15.51
C THR A 12 -1.48 18.91 -14.87
N GLN A 13 -1.90 18.52 -13.67
CA GLN A 13 -1.70 17.19 -13.09
C GLN A 13 -0.48 17.07 -12.20
N MET A 14 -0.66 17.57 -10.98
CA MET A 14 0.04 17.09 -9.80
C MET A 14 -0.28 15.60 -9.65
N ALA A 15 0.60 14.75 -10.19
CA ALA A 15 0.54 13.32 -10.03
C ALA A 15 0.52 12.99 -8.53
N ALA A 16 -0.59 12.44 -8.03
CA ALA A 16 -0.66 11.83 -6.72
C ALA A 16 0.31 10.64 -6.74
N SER A 17 1.51 10.84 -6.22
CA SER A 17 2.54 9.82 -6.14
C SER A 17 1.96 8.56 -5.51
N ALA A 18 1.95 7.46 -6.26
CA ALA A 18 1.58 6.12 -5.82
C ALA A 18 2.63 5.52 -4.86
N ALA A 19 3.11 6.32 -3.91
CA ALA A 19 3.99 5.94 -2.82
C ALA A 19 3.19 5.96 -1.51
N LEU A 20 2.02 5.32 -1.48
CA LEU A 20 1.34 5.07 -0.22
C LEU A 20 2.06 3.92 0.48
N ALA A 21 3.09 4.27 1.24
CA ALA A 21 3.55 3.44 2.33
C ALA A 21 2.34 3.14 3.21
N GLN A 22 1.93 1.87 3.28
CA GLN A 22 0.89 1.30 4.13
C GLN A 22 0.34 2.27 5.19
N THR A 23 -0.87 2.77 4.97
CA THR A 23 -1.56 3.70 5.85
C THR A 23 -1.80 3.07 7.23
N ALA A 24 -2.00 3.91 8.26
CA ALA A 24 -2.35 3.41 9.59
C ALA A 24 -3.64 2.57 9.57
N ALA A 25 -4.62 2.98 8.76
CA ALA A 25 -5.87 2.26 8.57
C ALA A 25 -5.68 0.86 7.95
N GLU A 26 -4.79 0.73 6.96
CA GLU A 26 -4.47 -0.58 6.37
C GLU A 26 -3.82 -1.53 7.39
N ARG A 27 -2.93 -1.01 8.25
CA ARG A 27 -2.30 -1.81 9.31
C ARG A 27 -3.32 -2.23 10.35
N GLU A 28 -4.20 -1.32 10.76
CA GLU A 28 -5.27 -1.59 11.73
C GLU A 28 -6.23 -2.66 11.19
N ALA A 29 -6.63 -2.56 9.92
CA ALA A 29 -7.47 -3.56 9.26
C ALA A 29 -6.87 -4.98 9.29
N CYS A 30 -5.55 -5.10 9.31
CA CYS A 30 -4.84 -6.38 9.38
C CYS A 30 -4.33 -6.73 10.78
N GLN A 31 -4.54 -5.91 11.81
CA GLN A 31 -3.89 -6.10 13.11
C GLN A 31 -4.33 -7.41 13.79
N ALA A 32 -5.62 -7.73 13.79
CA ALA A 32 -6.13 -8.95 14.39
C ALA A 32 -5.60 -10.20 13.67
N ASP A 33 -5.63 -10.19 12.33
CA ASP A 33 -5.10 -11.26 11.49
C ASP A 33 -3.60 -11.46 11.68
N TYR A 34 -2.84 -10.35 11.74
CA TYR A 34 -1.41 -10.39 12.01
C TYR A 34 -1.10 -11.04 13.36
N GLN A 35 -1.81 -10.65 14.43
CA GLN A 35 -1.59 -11.22 15.76
C GLN A 35 -1.94 -12.70 15.85
N LYS A 36 -2.90 -13.16 15.05
CA LYS A 36 -3.33 -14.57 15.02
C LYS A 36 -2.42 -15.44 14.17
N LEU A 37 -2.02 -14.97 13.00
CA LEU A 37 -1.43 -15.79 11.93
C LEU A 37 0.07 -15.52 11.75
N CYS A 38 0.51 -14.28 11.98
CA CYS A 38 1.85 -13.80 11.64
C CYS A 38 2.61 -13.24 12.84
N LYS A 39 2.24 -13.64 14.06
CA LYS A 39 2.86 -13.17 15.30
C LYS A 39 4.37 -13.43 15.27
N GLY A 40 5.17 -12.37 15.43
CA GLY A 40 6.63 -12.44 15.42
C GLY A 40 7.28 -12.09 14.07
N VAL A 41 6.50 -11.85 13.01
CA VAL A 41 7.03 -11.32 11.76
C VAL A 41 7.41 -9.86 11.93
N LEU A 42 8.71 -9.56 11.85
CA LEU A 42 9.20 -8.19 11.96
C LEU A 42 8.66 -7.30 10.83
N PRO A 43 8.06 -6.13 11.14
CA PRO A 43 7.55 -5.20 10.13
C PRO A 43 8.66 -4.64 9.25
N GLY A 44 8.30 -4.15 8.06
CA GLY A 44 9.21 -3.61 7.05
C GLY A 44 9.51 -4.56 5.88
N GLY A 45 9.88 -3.99 4.73
CA GLY A 45 10.26 -4.74 3.52
C GLY A 45 9.18 -5.69 2.97
N GLY A 46 7.90 -5.40 3.23
CA GLY A 46 6.78 -6.24 2.77
C GLY A 46 6.63 -7.59 3.48
N ARG A 47 7.43 -7.90 4.50
CA ARG A 47 7.40 -9.21 5.19
C ARG A 47 6.03 -9.57 5.77
N VAL A 48 5.37 -8.60 6.40
CA VAL A 48 4.04 -8.79 7.00
C VAL A 48 3.00 -9.08 5.92
N VAL A 49 3.00 -8.33 4.83
CA VAL A 49 2.09 -8.54 3.69
C VAL A 49 2.34 -9.93 3.08
N LYS A 50 3.59 -10.34 2.91
CA LYS A 50 3.94 -11.69 2.42
C LYS A 50 3.44 -12.80 3.34
N CYS A 51 3.56 -12.63 4.65
CA CYS A 51 3.02 -13.60 5.60
C CYS A 51 1.50 -13.69 5.49
N LEU A 52 0.81 -12.55 5.54
CA LEU A 52 -0.65 -12.50 5.43
C LEU A 52 -1.15 -13.06 4.09
N ALA A 53 -0.41 -12.81 2.99
CA ALA A 53 -0.70 -13.38 1.67
C ALA A 53 -0.68 -14.92 1.65
N GLY A 54 0.14 -15.55 2.50
CA GLY A 54 0.14 -17.01 2.68
C GLY A 54 -1.10 -17.56 3.38
N HIS A 55 -1.83 -16.71 4.11
CA HIS A 55 -3.02 -17.07 4.89
C HIS A 55 -4.30 -16.46 4.32
N MET A 56 -4.33 -16.16 3.01
CA MET A 56 -5.43 -15.43 2.36
C MET A 56 -6.82 -16.02 2.56
N SER A 57 -6.97 -17.31 2.83
CA SER A 57 -8.27 -17.92 3.15
C SER A 57 -8.77 -17.54 4.55
N GLU A 58 -7.86 -17.42 5.51
CA GLU A 58 -8.11 -17.23 6.94
C GLU A 58 -8.28 -15.76 7.35
N LEU A 59 -7.80 -14.83 6.51
CA LEU A 59 -7.88 -13.39 6.76
C LEU A 59 -9.32 -12.87 6.82
N THR A 60 -9.52 -11.81 7.61
CA THR A 60 -10.75 -11.00 7.57
C THR A 60 -10.97 -10.36 6.20
N PRO A 61 -12.24 -10.08 5.80
CA PRO A 61 -12.54 -9.41 4.54
C PRO A 61 -11.79 -8.08 4.34
N GLU A 62 -11.58 -7.35 5.42
CA GLU A 62 -10.90 -6.05 5.46
C GLU A 62 -9.42 -6.24 5.16
N CYS A 63 -8.73 -7.13 5.89
CA CYS A 63 -7.33 -7.40 5.65
C CYS A 63 -7.06 -8.01 4.26
N LYS A 64 -7.98 -8.85 3.75
CA LYS A 64 -7.91 -9.38 2.37
C LYS A 64 -7.80 -8.28 1.33
N LYS A 65 -8.56 -7.19 1.49
CA LYS A 65 -8.51 -6.04 0.55
C LYS A 65 -7.14 -5.38 0.59
N VAL A 66 -6.60 -5.16 1.80
CA VAL A 66 -5.28 -4.56 2.00
C VAL A 66 -4.19 -5.43 1.38
N VAL A 67 -4.18 -6.73 1.68
CA VAL A 67 -3.16 -7.66 1.17
C VAL A 67 -3.21 -7.75 -0.36
N LYS A 68 -4.40 -7.80 -0.97
CA LYS A 68 -4.54 -7.78 -2.44
C LYS A 68 -4.01 -6.50 -3.07
N ALA A 69 -4.22 -5.36 -2.43
CA ALA A 69 -3.75 -4.07 -2.94
C ALA A 69 -2.23 -3.89 -2.82
N ASN A 70 -1.56 -4.69 -1.96
CA ASN A 70 -0.17 -4.46 -1.56
C ASN A 70 0.77 -5.66 -1.78
N THR A 71 0.27 -6.78 -2.29
CA THR A 71 1.12 -7.94 -2.66
C THR A 71 1.55 -7.79 -4.12
N PRO A 72 2.86 -7.68 -4.43
CA PRO A 72 3.31 -7.81 -5.81
C PRO A 72 3.03 -9.24 -6.27
N GLY A 73 2.25 -9.38 -7.34
CA GLY A 73 1.99 -10.67 -7.99
C GLY A 73 3.27 -11.31 -8.50
#